data_AF-A0AAP2PDC8-F1
#
_entry.id   AF-A0AAP2PDC8-F1
#
_cell.length_a   1.000
_cell.length_b   1.000
_cell.length_c   1.000
_cell.angle_alpha   90.00
_cell.angle_beta   90.00
_cell.angle_gamma   90.00
#
_symmetry.space_group_name_H-M   'P 1'
#
loop_
_entity.id
_entity.type
_entity.pdbx_description
1 polymer ?
#
loop_
_entity_poly.entity_id
_entity_poly.type
_entity_poly.pdbx_seq_one_letter_code
_entity_poly.pdbx_strand_id
1 'polypeptide(L)'
;MDDALLFDVFPQQLFPDIELAALRLDDEALRVVCTESEWALQSDIPLVSGAGTMVFFYQGQARVGRHDLGQPPALSPVDPGDLTLPAIESLLLIERDETAWYFHCRLADASQRFVIGIPVNGIEWQPGELALSQR
;
A
#
# COMPACT_ATOMS: atom_id res chain seq x y z
N MET A 1 13.66 -18.89 -14.06
CA MET A 1 14.16 -17.53 -13.80
C MET A 1 13.93 -17.34 -12.32
N ASP A 2 14.99 -17.35 -11.52
CA ASP A 2 14.87 -17.31 -10.06
C ASP A 2 14.37 -15.94 -9.64
N ASP A 3 13.26 -15.90 -8.89
CA ASP A 3 12.67 -14.67 -8.35
C ASP A 3 13.68 -13.83 -7.56
N ALA A 4 14.73 -14.47 -7.02
CA ALA A 4 15.86 -13.84 -6.34
C ALA A 4 16.59 -12.75 -7.18
N LEU A 5 16.70 -12.91 -8.50
CA LEU A 5 17.38 -11.92 -9.36
C LEU A 5 16.55 -10.64 -9.58
N LEU A 6 15.22 -10.69 -9.39
CA LEU A 6 14.37 -9.51 -9.52
C LEU A 6 14.53 -8.59 -8.30
N PHE A 7 14.62 -9.17 -7.10
CA PHE A 7 14.75 -8.44 -5.83
C PHE A 7 16.15 -7.81 -5.64
N ASP A 8 17.20 -8.41 -6.20
CA ASP A 8 18.56 -7.84 -6.15
C ASP A 8 18.71 -6.57 -7.01
N VAL A 9 17.93 -6.46 -8.09
CA VAL A 9 17.97 -5.29 -8.99
C VAL A 9 17.09 -4.15 -8.44
N PHE A 10 16.06 -4.47 -7.65
CA PHE A 10 15.11 -3.50 -7.10
C PHE A 10 14.80 -3.76 -5.61
N PRO A 11 15.80 -3.66 -4.70
CA PRO A 11 15.61 -4.01 -3.29
C PRO A 11 14.66 -3.09 -2.53
N GLN A 12 14.18 -2.03 -3.17
CA GLN A 12 13.27 -1.03 -2.60
C GLN A 12 11.86 -1.11 -3.19
N GLN A 13 11.62 -2.00 -4.16
CA GLN A 13 10.33 -2.14 -4.83
C GLN A 13 9.67 -3.46 -4.46
N LEU A 14 8.39 -3.38 -4.12
CA LEU A 14 7.58 -4.48 -3.63
C LEU A 14 6.27 -4.53 -4.40
N PHE A 15 5.98 -5.68 -5.01
CA PHE A 15 4.78 -5.90 -5.83
C PHE A 15 3.86 -6.87 -5.09
N PRO A 16 2.95 -6.39 -4.23
CA PRO A 16 2.02 -7.26 -3.52
C PRO A 16 1.03 -7.87 -4.52
N ASP A 17 0.76 -9.17 -4.41
CA ASP A 17 -0.29 -9.83 -5.18
C ASP A 17 -1.59 -9.80 -4.38
N ILE A 18 -2.45 -8.82 -4.63
CA ILE A 18 -3.65 -8.57 -3.83
C ILE A 18 -4.87 -8.19 -4.67
N GLU A 19 -6.03 -8.65 -4.22
CA GLU A 19 -7.31 -8.07 -4.58
C GLU A 19 -7.67 -6.96 -3.58
N LEU A 20 -7.46 -5.71 -3.98
CA LEU A 20 -7.72 -4.56 -3.13
C LEU A 20 -9.24 -4.32 -2.97
N ALA A 21 -9.73 -4.40 -1.74
CA ALA A 21 -11.11 -4.05 -1.39
C ALA A 21 -11.25 -2.59 -1.00
N ALA A 22 -10.29 -2.06 -0.23
CA ALA A 22 -10.25 -0.66 0.17
C ALA A 22 -8.84 -0.24 0.59
N LEU A 23 -8.55 1.04 0.40
CA LEU A 23 -7.39 1.68 0.99
C LEU A 23 -7.87 2.83 1.89
N ARG A 24 -7.49 2.80 3.17
CA ARG A 24 -7.92 3.79 4.16
C ARG A 24 -6.71 4.43 4.81
N LEU A 25 -6.68 5.75 4.82
CA LEU A 25 -5.65 6.54 5.48
C LEU A 25 -6.30 7.29 6.64
N ASP A 26 -5.75 7.17 7.84
CA ASP A 26 -6.10 8.00 9.00
C ASP A 26 -4.83 8.47 9.72
N ASP A 27 -4.96 9.17 10.84
CA ASP A 27 -3.86 9.83 11.56
C ASP A 27 -2.72 8.90 12.02
N GLU A 28 -3.01 7.60 12.13
CA GLU A 28 -2.09 6.64 12.76
C GLU A 28 -1.63 5.55 11.80
N ALA A 29 -2.42 5.23 10.77
CA ALA A 29 -2.09 4.16 9.84
C ALA A 29 -2.69 4.29 8.45
N LEU A 30 -1.99 3.69 7.48
CA LEU A 30 -2.54 3.31 6.19
C LEU A 30 -2.97 1.84 6.26
N ARG A 31 -4.22 1.56 5.94
CA ARG A 31 -4.82 0.22 5.96
C ARG A 31 -5.14 -0.23 4.54
N VAL A 32 -4.49 -1.30 4.12
CA VAL A 32 -4.73 -1.98 2.84
C VAL A 32 -5.64 -3.17 3.13
N VAL A 33 -6.93 -3.03 2.80
CA VAL A 33 -7.94 -4.07 2.99
C VAL A 33 -8.03 -4.92 1.73
N CYS A 34 -7.86 -6.23 1.85
CA CYS A 34 -7.83 -7.17 0.74
C CYS A 34 -8.88 -8.28 0.91
N THR A 35 -9.53 -8.68 -0.19
CA THR A 35 -10.40 -9.87 -0.24
C THR A 35 -9.60 -11.15 -0.44
N GLU A 36 -8.51 -11.06 -1.19
CA GLU A 36 -7.51 -12.10 -1.38
C GLU A 36 -6.15 -11.41 -1.40
N SER A 37 -5.15 -12.03 -0.78
CA SER A 37 -3.80 -11.47 -0.76
C SER A 37 -2.74 -12.55 -0.63
N GLU A 38 -1.57 -12.27 -1.19
CA GLU A 38 -0.32 -12.91 -0.90
C GLU A 38 0.75 -11.84 -0.68
N TRP A 39 1.11 -11.64 0.58
CA TRP A 39 2.16 -10.70 0.98
C TRP A 39 3.48 -11.48 1.11
N ALA A 40 4.07 -11.86 -0.02
CA ALA A 40 5.38 -12.51 -0.08
C ALA A 40 6.53 -11.50 -0.28
N LEU A 41 6.45 -10.38 0.44
CA LEU A 41 7.35 -9.24 0.28
C LEU A 41 8.50 -9.29 1.30
N GLN A 42 9.54 -8.48 1.10
CA GLN A 42 10.78 -8.47 1.90
C GLN A 42 10.57 -8.50 3.43
N SER A 43 11.63 -8.88 4.16
CA SER A 43 11.68 -9.35 5.56
C SER A 43 10.85 -8.62 6.62
N ASP A 44 10.48 -7.37 6.41
CA ASP A 44 9.76 -6.52 7.37
C ASP A 44 8.24 -6.48 7.15
N ILE A 45 7.74 -6.99 6.01
CA ILE A 45 6.32 -7.28 5.82
C ILE A 45 6.05 -8.72 6.28
N PRO A 46 5.04 -8.96 7.14
CA PRO A 46 4.64 -10.31 7.53
C PRO A 46 4.24 -11.16 6.32
N LEU A 47 4.77 -12.38 6.24
CA LEU A 47 4.34 -13.38 5.24
C LEU A 47 2.94 -13.89 5.58
N VAL A 48 1.94 -13.46 4.82
CA VAL A 48 0.53 -13.77 5.06
C VAL A 48 -0.23 -13.98 3.76
N SER A 49 -1.29 -14.78 3.82
CA SER A 49 -2.19 -15.02 2.70
C SER A 49 -3.66 -15.02 3.10
N GLY A 50 -4.52 -14.69 2.13
CA GLY A 50 -5.98 -14.66 2.27
C GLY A 50 -6.57 -13.28 2.54
N ALA A 51 -7.83 -13.25 2.95
CA ALA A 51 -8.56 -12.01 3.24
C ALA A 51 -8.04 -11.35 4.53
N GLY A 52 -7.97 -10.03 4.54
CA GLY A 52 -7.63 -9.27 5.75
C GLY A 52 -7.13 -7.87 5.47
N THR A 53 -6.48 -7.28 6.46
CA THR A 53 -5.98 -5.91 6.39
C THR A 53 -4.51 -5.88 6.74
N MET A 54 -3.68 -5.40 5.81
CA MET A 54 -2.31 -5.00 6.12
C MET A 54 -2.33 -3.57 6.66
N VAL A 55 -1.81 -3.37 7.86
CA VAL A 55 -1.79 -2.09 8.56
C VAL A 55 -0.35 -1.56 8.61
N PHE A 56 -0.14 -0.40 8.02
CA PHE A 56 1.12 0.33 8.03
C PHE A 56 1.00 1.50 8.99
N PHE A 57 1.50 1.32 10.22
CA PHE A 57 1.54 2.37 11.23
C PHE A 57 2.61 3.39 10.87
N TYR A 58 2.33 4.66 11.14
CA TYR A 58 3.27 5.73 10.91
C TYR A 58 3.17 6.80 12.00
N GLN A 59 4.23 7.59 12.15
CA GLN A 59 4.26 8.76 13.02
C GLN A 59 4.67 9.97 12.19
N GLY A 60 3.87 11.03 12.23
CA GLY A 60 4.09 12.24 11.45
C GLY A 60 2.99 12.44 10.41
N GLN A 61 3.31 13.15 9.33
CA GLN A 61 2.31 13.58 8.35
C GLN A 61 2.38 12.74 7.09
N ALA A 62 1.26 12.13 6.71
CA ALA A 62 1.10 11.51 5.42
C ALA A 62 1.18 12.55 4.30
N ARG A 63 1.65 12.13 3.14
CA ARG A 63 1.75 12.99 1.96
C ARG A 63 1.11 12.30 0.77
N VAL A 64 0.44 13.06 -0.08
CA VAL A 64 -0.17 12.53 -1.30
C VAL A 64 0.19 13.40 -2.49
N GLY A 65 0.31 12.77 -3.65
CA GLY A 65 0.59 13.47 -4.88
C GLY A 65 0.15 12.67 -6.09
N ARG A 66 0.03 13.35 -7.21
CA ARG A 66 -0.08 12.69 -8.51
C ARG A 66 1.28 12.17 -8.93
N HIS A 67 1.28 11.04 -9.61
CA HIS A 67 2.47 10.49 -10.22
C HIS A 67 2.33 10.54 -11.75
N ASP A 68 3.09 11.46 -12.34
CA ASP A 68 3.26 11.56 -13.77
C ASP A 68 4.46 10.71 -14.20
N LEU A 69 4.27 9.86 -15.21
CA LEU A 69 5.30 8.96 -15.72
C LEU A 69 6.56 9.75 -16.14
N GLY A 70 7.69 9.42 -15.54
CA GLY A 70 9.00 10.02 -15.86
C GLY A 70 9.41 11.20 -14.97
N GLN A 71 8.65 11.51 -13.92
CA GLN A 71 9.04 12.50 -12.90
C GLN A 71 8.84 11.94 -11.48
N PRO A 72 9.69 12.32 -10.52
CA PRO A 72 9.43 12.05 -9.10
C PRO A 72 8.07 12.66 -8.68
N PRO A 73 7.26 11.95 -7.88
CA PRO A 73 5.95 12.45 -7.48
C PRO A 73 6.08 13.72 -6.63
N ALA A 74 5.33 14.76 -6.98
CA ALA A 74 5.23 15.98 -6.19
C ALA A 74 4.25 15.76 -5.04
N LEU A 75 4.77 15.33 -3.88
CA LEU A 75 3.96 15.00 -2.71
C LEU A 75 3.66 16.25 -1.87
N SER A 76 2.38 16.45 -1.57
CA SER A 76 1.89 17.48 -0.64
C SER A 76 1.42 16.84 0.65
N PRO A 77 1.63 17.47 1.82
CA PRO A 77 1.07 16.97 3.06
C PRO A 77 -0.46 16.88 3.00
N VAL A 78 -1.03 15.89 3.68
CA VAL A 78 -2.48 15.71 3.78
C VAL A 78 -2.92 15.62 5.23
N ASP A 79 -4.09 16.20 5.52
CA ASP A 79 -4.78 15.99 6.78
C ASP A 79 -5.61 14.69 6.69
N PRO A 80 -5.38 13.70 7.57
CA PRO A 80 -5.92 12.34 7.38
C PRO A 80 -7.45 12.25 7.47
N GLY A 81 -8.10 13.18 8.17
CA GLY A 81 -9.57 13.30 8.21
C GLY A 81 -10.21 13.85 6.94
N ASP A 82 -9.43 14.49 6.06
CA ASP A 82 -9.94 15.13 4.83
C ASP A 82 -9.77 14.24 3.60
N LEU A 83 -9.05 13.14 3.71
CA LEU A 83 -8.75 12.28 2.57
C LEU A 83 -9.75 11.11 2.46
N THR A 84 -10.93 11.41 1.92
CA THR A 84 -11.65 10.36 1.19
C THR A 84 -10.89 10.14 -0.11
N LEU A 85 -9.95 9.19 -0.10
CA LEU A 85 -9.26 8.79 -1.33
C LEU A 85 -10.33 8.46 -2.38
N PRO A 86 -10.26 9.01 -3.61
CA PRO A 86 -11.15 8.59 -4.69
C PRO A 86 -11.06 7.06 -4.79
N ALA A 87 -12.14 6.35 -5.14
CA ALA A 87 -12.18 4.89 -5.14
C ALA A 87 -10.92 4.30 -5.79
N ILE A 88 -9.95 3.93 -4.95
CA ILE A 88 -8.68 3.37 -5.39
C ILE A 88 -9.05 1.99 -5.88
N GLU A 89 -8.78 1.75 -7.15
CA GLU A 89 -9.08 0.50 -7.82
C GLU A 89 -7.98 -0.53 -7.52
N SER A 90 -6.72 -0.10 -7.51
CA SER A 90 -5.59 -1.01 -7.30
C SER A 90 -4.40 -0.34 -6.65
N LEU A 91 -3.66 -1.13 -5.86
CA LEU A 91 -2.31 -0.84 -5.39
C LEU A 91 -1.34 -1.52 -6.36
N LEU A 92 -0.54 -0.74 -7.05
CA LEU A 92 0.31 -1.21 -8.14
C LEU A 92 1.70 -1.63 -7.66
N LEU A 93 2.24 -0.86 -6.71
CA LEU A 93 3.63 -0.95 -6.28
C LEU A 93 3.77 -0.27 -4.92
N ILE A 94 4.61 -0.84 -4.07
CA ILE A 94 5.10 -0.21 -2.87
C ILE A 94 6.60 0.03 -3.07
N GLU A 95 7.05 1.27 -2.90
CA GLU A 95 8.47 1.62 -2.88
C GLU A 95 8.86 2.10 -1.48
N ARG A 96 10.13 1.96 -1.10
CA ARG A 96 10.63 2.57 0.14
C ARG A 96 12.02 3.17 -0.05
N ASP A 97 12.25 4.30 0.60
CA ASP A 97 13.59 4.85 0.79
C ASP A 97 13.93 4.90 2.29
N GLU A 98 15.01 5.59 2.65
CA GLU A 98 15.46 5.72 4.04
C GLU A 98 14.48 6.50 4.93
N THR A 99 13.51 7.20 4.34
CA THR A 99 12.65 8.19 5.02
C THR A 99 11.17 7.83 4.98
N ALA A 100 10.70 7.17 3.93
CA ALA A 100 9.28 6.92 3.72
C ALA A 100 9.02 5.69 2.84
N TRP A 101 7.78 5.22 2.93
CA TRP A 101 7.17 4.24 2.06
C TRP A 101 6.18 4.93 1.14
N TYR A 102 6.18 4.54 -0.13
CA TYR A 102 5.39 5.12 -1.21
C TYR A 102 4.47 4.07 -1.80
N PHE A 103 3.17 4.27 -1.66
CA PHE A 103 2.12 3.38 -2.14
C PHE A 103 1.56 3.94 -3.45
N HIS A 104 1.96 3.34 -4.57
CA HIS A 104 1.53 3.73 -5.90
C HIS A 104 0.19 3.10 -6.22
N CYS A 105 -0.83 3.93 -6.39
CA CYS A 105 -2.21 3.53 -6.55
C CYS A 105 -2.77 3.99 -7.90
N ARG A 106 -3.80 3.27 -8.40
CA ARG A 106 -4.62 3.70 -9.53
C ARG A 106 -6.05 3.97 -9.08
N LEU A 107 -6.66 5.02 -9.62
CA LEU A 107 -8.08 5.34 -9.39
C LEU A 107 -8.95 4.66 -10.44
N ALA A 108 -10.16 4.25 -10.06
CA ALA A 108 -11.10 3.56 -10.98
C ALA A 108 -11.46 4.39 -12.22
N ASP A 109 -11.66 5.71 -12.05
CA ASP A 109 -12.16 6.59 -13.10
C ASP A 109 -11.08 7.44 -13.79
N ALA A 110 -9.80 7.16 -13.54
CA ALA A 110 -8.71 7.95 -14.13
C ALA A 110 -7.51 7.10 -14.54
N SER A 111 -6.91 7.44 -15.69
CA SER A 111 -5.56 6.99 -16.04
C SER A 111 -4.48 7.57 -15.10
N GLN A 112 -4.87 8.48 -14.20
CA GLN A 112 -3.97 9.12 -13.24
C GLN A 112 -3.58 8.16 -12.13
N ARG A 113 -2.28 8.10 -11.89
CA ARG A 113 -1.69 7.40 -10.76
C ARG A 113 -1.52 8.37 -9.60
N PHE A 114 -1.72 7.87 -8.40
CA PHE A 114 -1.50 8.61 -7.17
C PHE A 114 -0.49 7.89 -6.29
N VAL A 115 0.25 8.65 -5.49
CA VAL A 115 1.24 8.13 -4.56
C VAL A 115 0.89 8.63 -3.17
N ILE A 116 0.90 7.72 -2.21
CA ILE A 116 0.78 8.03 -0.78
C ILE A 116 2.15 7.76 -0.16
N GLY A 117 2.79 8.79 0.39
CA GLY A 117 4.05 8.71 1.11
C GLY A 117 3.83 8.76 2.62
N ILE A 118 4.27 7.75 3.35
CA ILE A 118 4.19 7.70 4.83
C ILE A 118 5.49 7.20 5.48
N PRO A 119 5.91 7.78 6.61
CA PRO A 119 7.07 7.32 7.38
C PRO A 119 6.69 6.11 8.25
N VAL A 120 6.61 4.93 7.63
CA VAL A 120 6.18 3.69 8.31
C VAL A 120 7.13 3.33 9.44
N ASN A 121 6.56 3.03 10.62
CA ASN A 121 7.29 2.62 11.81
C ASN A 121 6.83 1.27 12.39
N GLY A 122 5.78 0.67 11.80
CA GLY A 122 5.28 -0.63 12.19
C GLY A 122 4.36 -1.21 11.14
N ILE A 123 4.35 -2.54 11.01
CA ILE A 123 3.52 -3.28 10.06
C ILE A 123 2.85 -4.42 10.80
N GLU A 124 1.54 -4.56 10.64
CA GLU A 124 0.74 -5.63 11.24
C GLU A 124 -0.23 -6.21 10.21
N TRP A 125 -0.40 -7.53 10.24
CA TRP A 125 -1.51 -8.19 9.55
C TRP A 125 -2.68 -8.42 10.51
N GLN A 126 -3.86 -7.97 10.10
CA GLN A 126 -5.12 -8.23 10.77
C GLN A 126 -5.94 -9.17 9.89
N PRO A 127 -6.03 -10.47 10.22
CA PRO A 127 -6.82 -11.43 9.46
C PRO A 127 -8.25 -10.93 9.32
N GLY A 128 -8.79 -10.98 8.10
CA GLY A 128 -10.20 -10.72 7.89
C GLY A 128 -10.98 -11.84 8.57
N GLU A 129 -12.10 -11.50 9.22
CA GLU A 129 -13.11 -12.52 9.43
C GLU A 129 -13.49 -12.99 8.02
N LEU A 130 -13.05 -14.20 7.64
CA LEU A 130 -13.87 -15.02 6.77
C LEU A 130 -15.21 -15.00 7.48
N ALA A 131 -16.17 -14.23 6.95
CA ALA A 131 -17.55 -14.57 7.16
C ALA A 131 -17.63 -16.00 6.63
N LEU A 132 -17.46 -16.97 7.54
CA LEU A 132 -17.91 -18.33 7.43
C LEU A 132 -19.43 -18.18 7.28
N SER A 133 -19.85 -17.72 6.11
CA SER A 133 -21.19 -17.85 5.62
C SER A 133 -21.34 -19.34 5.46
N GLN A 134 -21.79 -19.96 6.54
CA GLN A 134 -22.41 -21.25 6.54
C GLN A 134 -23.34 -21.30 5.33
N ARG A 135 -23.02 -22.13 4.35
CA ARG A 135 -23.94 -23.04 3.66
C ARG A 135 -23.21 -23.92 2.67
#